data_AF-A0A7T8K8H5-F1
#
_entry.id   AF-A0A7T8K8H5-F1
#
_cell.length_a   1.000
_cell.length_b   1.000
_cell.length_c   1.000
_cell.angle_alpha   90.00
_cell.angle_beta   90.00
_cell.angle_gamma   90.00
#
_symmetry.space_group_name_H-M   'P 1'
#
loop_
_entity.id
_entity.type
_entity.pdbx_description
1 polymer ?
#
loop_
_entity_poly.entity_id
_entity_poly.type
_entity_poly.pdbx_seq_one_letter_code
_entity_poly.pdbx_strand_id
1 'polypeptide(L)'
;MGYHSGFNTGFNIAESTNFATKRWVEYGKRTLKCYCNPDMVNISMDCFVKRFQPERYDDWLAGMDYGRHPVDPVTLKETPAPPPTLDEFLGNITNKDK
;
A
#
# COMPACT_ATOMS: atom_id res chain seq x y z
N MET A 1 5.86 -9.68 3.17
CA MET A 1 4.58 -10.34 3.47
C MET A 1 4.37 -11.41 2.42
N GLY A 2 3.88 -12.57 2.82
CA GLY A 2 3.74 -13.73 1.95
C GLY A 2 2.32 -14.27 2.01
N TYR A 3 1.89 -14.87 0.90
CA TYR A 3 0.64 -15.62 0.87
C TYR A 3 0.72 -16.78 1.87
N HIS A 4 -0.32 -16.96 2.68
CA HIS A 4 -0.39 -18.01 3.68
C HIS A 4 -1.81 -18.58 3.74
N SER A 5 -1.92 -19.86 4.04
CA SER A 5 -3.17 -20.59 4.23
C SER A 5 -2.99 -21.68 5.28
N GLY A 6 -4.07 -22.13 5.91
CA GLY A 6 -4.04 -23.13 6.98
C GLY A 6 -5.44 -23.58 7.39
N PHE A 7 -5.51 -24.51 8.35
CA PHE A 7 -6.76 -25.06 8.88
C PHE A 7 -6.66 -25.29 10.39
N ASN A 8 -7.81 -25.29 11.08
CA ASN A 8 -7.91 -25.64 12.50
C ASN A 8 -8.22 -27.14 12.65
N THR A 9 -7.52 -27.85 13.55
CA THR A 9 -7.68 -29.30 13.77
C THR A 9 -8.61 -29.66 14.93
N GLY A 10 -8.99 -28.70 15.75
CA GLY A 10 -9.80 -28.88 16.94
C GLY A 10 -10.22 -27.54 17.52
N PHE A 11 -10.81 -27.55 18.72
CA PHE A 11 -11.24 -26.32 19.40
C PHE A 11 -10.04 -25.43 19.77
N ASN A 12 -10.09 -24.16 19.38
CA ASN A 12 -9.07 -23.17 19.70
C ASN A 12 -9.64 -21.73 19.77
N ILE A 13 -8.80 -20.79 20.22
CA ILE A 13 -9.04 -19.34 20.22
C ILE A 13 -7.78 -18.67 19.68
N ALA A 14 -7.92 -17.73 18.76
CA ALA A 14 -6.81 -16.97 18.17
C ALA A 14 -7.16 -15.48 18.10
N GLU A 15 -6.15 -14.63 18.30
CA GLU A 15 -6.20 -13.18 18.10
C GLU A 15 -5.18 -12.78 17.04
N SER A 16 -5.48 -11.76 16.24
CA SER A 16 -4.56 -11.26 15.21
C SER A 16 -4.73 -9.77 14.96
N THR A 17 -3.63 -9.13 14.56
CA THR A 17 -3.61 -7.75 14.08
C THR A 17 -2.53 -7.57 13.01
N ASN A 18 -2.66 -6.55 12.18
CA ASN A 18 -1.65 -6.18 11.19
C ASN A 18 -0.77 -5.03 11.70
N PHE A 19 0.48 -5.01 11.25
CA PHE A 19 1.44 -3.95 11.55
C PHE A 19 2.27 -3.62 10.31
N ALA A 20 2.92 -2.46 10.31
CA ALA A 20 3.73 -1.97 9.21
C ALA A 20 5.12 -1.54 9.67
N THR A 21 6.10 -1.67 8.79
CA THR A 21 7.46 -1.10 8.94
C THR A 21 7.72 -0.11 7.81
N LYS A 22 8.80 0.67 7.85
CA LYS A 22 9.15 1.58 6.73
C LYS A 22 9.23 0.86 5.38
N ARG A 23 9.71 -0.39 5.37
CA ARG A 23 9.78 -1.24 4.17
C ARG A 23 8.39 -1.52 3.57
N TRP A 24 7.32 -1.52 4.37
CA TRP A 24 5.96 -1.77 3.91
C TRP A 24 5.43 -0.69 2.96
N VAL A 25 5.95 0.54 2.99
CA VAL A 25 5.48 1.64 2.14
C VAL A 25 5.54 1.27 0.65
N GLU A 26 6.60 0.60 0.20
CA GLU A 26 6.70 0.11 -1.18
C GLU A 26 5.67 -0.97 -1.52
N TYR A 27 5.32 -1.84 -0.57
CA TYR A 27 4.26 -2.83 -0.76
C TYR A 27 2.90 -2.14 -0.85
N GLY A 28 2.63 -1.17 0.04
CA GLY A 28 1.37 -0.43 0.06
C GLY A 28 1.12 0.39 -1.20
N LYS A 29 2.15 1.08 -1.73
CA LYS A 29 2.03 1.82 -3.01
C LYS A 29 1.72 0.91 -4.20
N ARG A 30 2.24 -0.31 -4.21
CA ARG A 30 2.23 -1.22 -5.36
C ARG A 30 1.27 -2.40 -5.18
N THR A 31 0.36 -2.32 -4.21
CA THR A 31 -0.63 -3.38 -3.95
C THR A 31 -1.71 -3.39 -5.03
N LEU A 32 -2.14 -4.58 -5.42
CA LEU A 32 -3.37 -4.74 -6.20
C LEU A 32 -4.56 -4.73 -5.24
N LYS A 33 -5.48 -3.79 -5.43
CA LYS A 33 -6.70 -3.63 -4.62
C LYS A 33 -7.88 -4.37 -5.27
N CYS A 34 -8.80 -4.93 -4.48
CA CYS A 34 -10.09 -5.37 -5.04
C CYS A 34 -11.02 -4.18 -5.17
N TYR A 35 -11.54 -3.96 -6.37
CA TYR A 35 -12.60 -2.98 -6.63
C TYR A 35 -13.99 -3.63 -6.76
N CYS A 36 -14.06 -4.93 -6.47
CA CYS A 36 -15.27 -5.74 -6.52
C CYS A 36 -16.28 -5.42 -5.40
N ASN A 37 -15.79 -4.91 -4.27
CA ASN A 37 -16.57 -4.62 -3.07
C ASN A 37 -16.09 -3.27 -2.49
N PRO A 38 -17.00 -2.29 -2.29
CA PRO A 38 -16.64 -0.99 -1.74
C PRO A 38 -16.17 -1.03 -0.27
N ASP A 39 -16.55 -2.05 0.50
CA ASP A 39 -16.19 -2.18 1.93
C ASP A 39 -14.80 -2.81 2.16
N MET A 40 -14.04 -3.03 1.08
CA MET A 40 -12.67 -3.53 1.19
C MET A 40 -11.75 -2.51 1.87
N VAL A 41 -10.82 -3.01 2.69
CA VAL A 41 -9.84 -2.16 3.37
C VAL A 41 -8.94 -1.48 2.33
N ASN A 42 -9.05 -0.16 2.23
CA ASN A 42 -8.20 0.69 1.42
C ASN A 42 -7.57 1.75 2.32
N ILE A 43 -6.23 1.70 2.41
CA ILE A 43 -5.46 2.66 3.21
C ILE A 43 -4.81 3.65 2.25
N SER A 44 -5.04 4.93 2.49
CA SER A 44 -4.36 6.00 1.78
C SER A 44 -2.86 5.95 2.07
N MET A 45 -2.05 5.84 1.01
CA MET A 45 -0.59 5.81 1.14
C MET A 45 0.03 7.20 1.33
N ASP A 46 -0.76 8.27 1.14
CA ASP A 46 -0.31 9.66 1.11
C ASP A 46 0.53 10.07 2.34
N CYS A 47 0.01 9.84 3.55
CA CYS A 47 0.70 10.22 4.77
C CYS A 47 2.01 9.44 4.97
N PHE A 48 2.05 8.18 4.54
CA PHE A 48 3.22 7.32 4.66
C PHE A 48 4.32 7.73 3.67
N VAL A 49 3.98 8.01 2.41
CA VAL A 49 4.95 8.47 1.40
C VAL A 49 5.49 9.84 1.79
N LYS A 50 4.62 10.80 2.13
CA LYS A 50 5.05 12.13 2.63
C LYS A 50 6.00 12.05 3.82
N ARG A 51 5.72 11.16 4.78
CA ARG A 51 6.49 11.09 6.03
C ARG A 51 7.80 10.31 5.91
N PHE A 52 7.80 9.22 5.14
CA PHE A 52 8.90 8.25 5.11
C PHE A 52 9.69 8.24 3.79
N GLN A 53 9.18 8.86 2.74
CA GLN A 53 9.82 8.99 1.41
C GLN A 53 9.56 10.40 0.81
N PRO A 54 9.79 11.50 1.56
CA PRO A 54 9.47 12.86 1.09
C PRO A 54 10.13 13.20 -0.24
N GLU A 55 11.33 12.69 -0.49
CA GLU A 55 12.11 12.90 -1.70
C GLU A 55 11.49 12.27 -2.96
N ARG A 56 10.56 11.31 -2.80
CA ARG A 56 9.85 10.64 -3.90
C ARG A 56 8.39 11.04 -3.98
N TYR A 57 7.91 11.90 -3.09
CA TYR A 57 6.49 12.20 -2.97
C TYR A 57 5.93 12.89 -4.21
N ASP A 58 6.63 13.91 -4.72
CA ASP A 58 6.19 14.64 -5.91
C ASP A 58 6.24 13.76 -7.17
N ASP A 59 7.31 12.95 -7.32
CA ASP A 59 7.41 11.97 -8.40
C ASP A 59 6.32 10.90 -8.31
N TRP A 60 5.96 10.46 -7.11
CA TRP A 60 4.89 9.49 -6.90
C TRP A 60 3.52 10.07 -7.27
N LEU A 61 3.22 11.31 -6.88
CA LEU A 61 2.00 12.01 -7.31
C LEU A 61 1.93 12.16 -8.84
N ALA A 62 3.07 12.41 -9.48
CA ALA A 62 3.16 12.53 -10.94
C ALA A 62 3.11 11.19 -11.68
N GLY A 63 3.07 10.04 -10.97
CA GLY A 63 3.14 8.71 -11.58
C GLY A 63 4.52 8.38 -12.16
N MET A 64 5.57 9.08 -11.71
CA MET A 64 6.96 8.96 -12.16
C MET A 64 7.85 8.25 -11.14
N ASP A 65 7.27 7.69 -10.07
CA ASP A 65 8.01 6.93 -9.07
C ASP A 65 8.35 5.49 -9.53
N TYR A 66 9.38 5.36 -10.36
CA TYR A 66 9.84 4.07 -10.89
C TYR A 66 10.60 3.27 -9.82
N GLY A 67 10.30 1.97 -9.77
CA GLY A 67 10.96 1.03 -8.89
C GLY A 67 10.44 -0.39 -9.07
N ARG A 68 11.01 -1.33 -8.32
CA ARG A 68 10.55 -2.72 -8.28
C ARG A 68 9.71 -2.95 -7.03
N HIS A 69 8.74 -3.86 -7.10
CA HIS A 69 8.11 -4.31 -5.87
C HIS A 69 9.16 -5.06 -5.01
N PRO A 70 9.17 -4.96 -3.67
CA PRO A 70 10.33 -5.38 -2.88
C PRO A 70 10.63 -6.90 -2.85
N VAL A 71 9.79 -7.74 -3.47
CA VAL A 71 10.06 -9.17 -3.68
C VAL A 71 10.28 -9.55 -5.14
N ASP A 72 10.20 -8.59 -6.05
CA ASP A 72 10.44 -8.84 -7.47
C ASP A 72 11.92 -9.15 -7.71
N PRO A 73 12.28 -10.16 -8.53
CA PRO A 73 13.65 -10.36 -8.96
C PRO A 73 14.22 -9.13 -9.66
N VAL A 74 15.53 -8.91 -9.50
CA VAL A 74 16.25 -7.77 -10.11
C VAL A 74 16.19 -7.74 -11.64
N THR A 75 15.91 -8.89 -12.26
CA THR A 75 15.74 -9.06 -13.70
C THR A 75 14.42 -8.48 -14.23
N LEU A 76 13.42 -8.28 -13.36
CA LEU A 76 12.19 -7.61 -13.75
C LEU A 76 12.43 -6.12 -13.98
N LYS A 77 11.72 -5.61 -14.99
CA LYS A 77 11.71 -4.19 -15.34
C LYS A 77 11.03 -3.40 -14.22
N GLU A 78 11.60 -2.24 -13.90
CA GLU A 78 10.98 -1.28 -12.99
C GLU A 78 9.66 -0.76 -13.55
N THR A 79 8.68 -0.60 -12.67
CA THR A 79 7.36 -0.07 -13.00
C THR A 79 7.09 1.17 -12.14
N PRO A 80 6.30 2.13 -12.64
CA PRO A 80 5.89 3.25 -11.80
C PRO A 80 4.96 2.73 -10.69
N ALA A 81 5.17 3.20 -9.46
CA ALA A 81 4.20 3.00 -8.39
C ALA A 81 2.90 3.75 -8.76
N PRO A 82 1.72 3.11 -8.67
CA PRO A 82 0.45 3.80 -8.91
C PRO A 82 0.31 5.04 -8.03
N PRO A 83 0.03 6.23 -8.60
CA PRO A 83 -0.31 7.41 -7.81
C PRO A 83 -1.66 7.18 -7.08
N PRO A 84 -1.99 7.99 -6.05
CA PRO A 84 -3.32 7.96 -5.46
C PRO A 84 -4.37 8.31 -6.52
N THR A 85 -5.56 7.69 -6.44
CA THR A 85 -6.66 8.09 -7.32
C THR A 85 -7.14 9.51 -6.98
N LEU A 86 -7.89 10.14 -7.89
CA LEU A 86 -8.44 11.47 -7.63
C LEU A 86 -9.30 11.47 -6.35
N ASP A 87 -10.15 10.47 -6.17
CA ASP A 87 -11.01 10.35 -4.99
C ASP A 87 -10.18 10.15 -3.71
N GLU A 88 -9.13 9.32 -3.75
CA GLU A 88 -8.22 9.13 -2.62
C GLU A 88 -7.49 10.43 -2.27
N PHE A 89 -7.01 11.15 -3.28
CA PHE A 89 -6.32 12.42 -3.10
C PHE A 89 -7.26 13.49 -2.52
N LEU A 90 -8.48 13.63 -3.05
CA LEU A 90 -9.50 14.56 -2.57
C LEU A 90 -9.97 14.22 -1.14
N GLY A 91 -10.13 12.93 -0.83
CA GLY A 91 -10.43 12.45 0.52
C GLY A 91 -9.32 12.79 1.53
N ASN A 92 -8.06 12.80 1.11
CA ASN A 92 -6.95 13.16 1.99
C ASN A 92 -6.87 14.66 2.29
N ILE A 93 -7.10 15.52 1.29
CA ILE A 93 -7.06 16.99 1.50
C ILE A 93 -8.22 17.45 2.38
N THR A 94 -9.43 16.91 2.18
CA THR A 94 -10.60 17.29 2.97
C THR A 94 -10.52 16.82 4.43
N ASN A 95 -9.79 15.74 4.70
CA ASN A 95 -9.49 15.28 6.06
C ASN A 95 -8.35 16.05 6.72
N LYS A 96 -7.54 16.84 5.99
CA LYS A 96 -6.55 17.76 6.59
C LYS A 96 -7.18 19.02 7.17
N ASP A 97 -8.39 19.37 6.72
CA ASP A 97 -9.13 20.57 7.12
C ASP A 97 -10.07 20.32 8.33
N LYS A 98 -10.00 19.14 8.95
CA LYS A 98 -10.66 18.78 10.22
C LYS A 98 -9.62 18.53 11.30
#